data_AF-A0A7R8AQL4-F1
#
_entry.id   AF-A0A7R8AQL4-F1
#
_cell.length_a   1.000
_cell.length_b   1.000
_cell.length_c   1.000
_cell.angle_alpha   90.00
_cell.angle_beta   90.00
_cell.angle_gamma   90.00
#
_symmetry.space_group_name_H-M   'P 1'
#
loop_
_entity.id
_entity.type
_entity.pdbx_description
1 polymer ?
#
loop_
_entity_poly.entity_id
_entity_poly.type
_entity_poly.pdbx_seq_one_letter_code
_entity_poly.pdbx_strand_id
1 'polypeptide(L)'
;MNIVTEPETSSPPFHESTTTLQTEIFEQLRTYPFTKDREFATGLAIILGHPETPASEGEITRNDDLVLQAKCYYFTRKKNLTSPVNIATFKSWLDARPTPSNSLEESQENDSFTVSEVSSSEHIDQVSKPTSQEPTYPTSFTHIVELITTGQPIPGIQEIPDTLLTGQGAPSAKPRRLKPWENEKTT
;
A
#
# COMPACT_ATOMS: atom_id res chain seq x y z
N MET A 1 36.44 39.34 39.81
CA MET A 1 35.68 39.08 38.57
C MET A 1 36.43 38.01 37.83
N ASN A 2 35.76 36.91 37.50
CA ASN A 2 35.99 36.01 36.36
C ASN A 2 35.01 34.84 36.55
N ILE A 3 33.80 35.07 36.06
CA ILE A 3 32.75 34.06 35.92
C ILE A 3 33.07 33.41 34.57
N VAL A 4 33.55 32.17 34.58
CA VAL A 4 33.58 31.37 33.35
C VAL A 4 32.45 30.37 33.46
N THR A 5 31.44 30.63 32.64
CA THR A 5 30.23 29.85 32.45
C THR A 5 30.60 28.51 31.80
N GLU A 6 30.35 27.41 32.51
CA GLU A 6 30.17 26.10 31.87
C GLU A 6 28.86 26.12 31.08
N PRO A 7 28.85 25.74 29.79
CA PRO A 7 27.61 25.33 29.15
C PRO A 7 27.37 23.85 29.47
N GLU A 8 26.42 23.63 30.38
CA GLU A 8 25.58 22.43 30.41
C GLU A 8 25.02 22.16 28.99
N THR A 9 25.34 21.00 28.40
CA THR A 9 24.41 20.30 27.50
C THR A 9 24.70 18.79 27.60
N SER A 10 24.30 18.23 28.74
CA SER A 10 24.17 16.79 28.92
C SER A 10 22.83 16.34 28.31
N SER A 11 22.87 15.63 27.19
CA SER A 11 21.77 14.82 26.63
C SER A 11 22.34 13.73 25.70
N PRO A 12 21.67 12.58 25.56
CA PRO A 12 22.27 11.26 25.78
C PRO A 12 22.88 10.59 24.53
N PRO A 13 23.74 9.55 24.69
CA PRO A 13 24.39 8.82 23.60
C PRO A 13 23.56 7.67 22.97
N PHE A 14 22.22 7.72 22.99
CA PHE A 14 21.39 6.56 22.64
C PHE A 14 20.95 6.43 21.16
N HIS A 15 21.21 7.42 20.31
CA HIS A 15 20.69 7.43 18.93
C HIS A 15 21.67 6.97 17.83
N GLU A 16 22.98 6.96 18.07
CA GLU A 16 23.96 6.60 17.02
C GLU A 16 24.01 5.08 16.73
N SER A 17 23.84 4.25 17.76
CA SER A 17 23.89 2.79 17.61
C SER A 17 22.78 2.26 16.70
N THR A 18 21.58 2.83 16.80
CA THR A 18 20.44 2.42 15.96
C THR A 18 20.64 2.84 14.52
N THR A 19 21.12 4.06 14.25
CA THR A 19 21.37 4.56 12.88
C THR A 19 22.47 3.77 12.17
N THR A 20 23.53 3.39 12.91
CA THR A 20 24.62 2.57 12.38
C THR A 20 24.13 1.17 12.03
N LEU A 21 23.36 0.53 12.92
CA LEU A 21 22.75 -0.78 12.64
C LEU A 21 21.78 -0.72 11.46
N GLN A 22 20.96 0.33 11.35
CA GLN A 22 20.05 0.54 10.22
C GLN A 22 20.81 0.64 8.89
N THR A 23 21.91 1.39 8.87
CA THR A 23 22.78 1.52 7.70
C THR A 23 23.36 0.17 7.28
N GLU A 24 23.86 -0.62 8.23
CA GLU A 24 24.37 -1.97 7.95
C GLU A 24 23.27 -2.89 7.40
N ILE A 25 22.07 -2.84 7.98
CA ILE A 25 20.89 -3.59 7.49
C ILE A 25 20.56 -3.20 6.04
N PHE A 26 20.62 -1.92 5.69
CA PHE A 26 20.33 -1.43 4.34
C PHE A 26 21.38 -1.88 3.33
N GLU A 27 22.67 -1.89 3.70
CA GLU A 27 23.72 -2.44 2.85
C GLU A 27 23.56 -3.95 2.62
N GLN A 28 23.23 -4.69 3.68
CA GLN A 28 22.96 -6.12 3.57
C GLN A 28 21.71 -6.39 2.72
N LEU A 29 20.65 -5.60 2.87
CA LEU A 29 19.43 -5.69 2.07
C LEU A 29 19.74 -5.52 0.58
N ARG A 30 20.59 -4.56 0.22
CA ARG A 30 20.93 -4.27 -1.19
C ARG A 30 21.87 -5.32 -1.80
N THR A 31 22.71 -5.95 -0.99
CA THR A 31 23.66 -6.99 -1.42
C THR A 31 23.00 -8.38 -1.47
N TYR A 32 21.82 -8.53 -0.87
CA TYR A 32 21.13 -9.80 -0.77
C TYR A 32 20.68 -10.36 -2.14
N PRO A 33 21.00 -11.64 -2.46
CA PRO A 33 20.68 -12.22 -3.77
C PRO A 33 19.22 -12.70 -3.86
N PHE A 34 18.27 -11.77 -3.97
CA PHE A 34 16.83 -12.08 -4.08
C PHE A 34 16.47 -12.99 -5.26
N THR A 35 17.24 -12.94 -6.35
CA THR A 35 16.98 -13.75 -7.56
C THR A 35 17.25 -15.25 -7.35
N LYS A 36 18.07 -15.62 -6.37
CA LYS A 36 18.35 -17.02 -6.01
C LYS A 36 17.39 -17.56 -4.96
N ASP A 37 16.53 -16.71 -4.42
CA ASP A 37 15.66 -17.05 -3.31
C ASP A 37 14.26 -17.43 -3.79
N ARG A 38 14.00 -18.74 -3.79
CA ARG A 38 12.71 -19.29 -4.24
C ARG A 38 11.56 -18.93 -3.31
N GLU A 39 11.79 -18.78 -2.01
CA GLU A 39 10.74 -18.40 -1.06
C GLU A 39 10.30 -16.97 -1.32
N PHE A 40 11.27 -16.07 -1.53
CA PHE A 40 10.98 -14.69 -1.92
C PHE A 40 10.24 -14.63 -3.25
N ALA A 41 10.70 -15.35 -4.28
CA ALA A 41 10.06 -15.38 -5.60
C ALA A 41 8.61 -15.89 -5.53
N THR A 42 8.35 -16.90 -4.70
CA THR A 42 7.00 -17.43 -4.48
C THR A 42 6.11 -16.43 -3.75
N GLY A 43 6.63 -15.78 -2.70
CA GLY A 43 5.90 -14.75 -1.96
C GLY A 43 5.58 -13.53 -2.82
N LEU A 44 6.52 -13.09 -3.65
CA LEU A 44 6.33 -11.98 -4.57
C LEU A 44 5.29 -12.30 -5.65
N ALA A 45 5.27 -13.53 -6.18
CA ALA A 45 4.28 -13.97 -7.15
C ALA A 45 2.84 -13.90 -6.62
N ILE A 46 2.63 -14.20 -5.34
CA ILE A 46 1.33 -14.05 -4.68
C ILE A 46 0.91 -12.58 -4.66
N ILE A 47 1.84 -11.68 -4.32
CA ILE A 47 1.59 -10.24 -4.26
C ILE A 47 1.30 -9.67 -5.66
N LEU A 48 1.95 -10.20 -6.70
CA LEU A 48 1.77 -9.79 -8.10
C LEU A 48 0.53 -10.42 -8.77
N GLY A 49 -0.17 -11.34 -8.11
CA GLY A 49 -1.41 -11.94 -8.60
C GLY A 49 -1.24 -13.16 -9.51
N HIS A 50 -0.06 -13.78 -9.53
CA HIS A 50 0.21 -15.01 -10.29
C HIS A 50 0.82 -16.11 -9.40
N PRO A 51 0.05 -16.67 -8.44
CA PRO A 51 0.56 -17.61 -7.44
C PRO A 51 1.05 -18.96 -8.02
N GLU A 52 0.59 -19.33 -9.22
CA GLU A 52 0.94 -20.60 -9.88
C GLU A 52 2.38 -20.62 -10.40
N THR A 53 2.96 -19.45 -10.68
CA THR A 53 4.31 -19.30 -11.24
C THR A 53 5.16 -18.41 -10.34
N PRO A 54 6.34 -18.87 -9.90
CA PRO A 54 7.23 -18.03 -9.10
C PRO A 54 7.62 -16.78 -9.89
N ALA A 55 7.84 -15.67 -9.19
CA ALA A 55 8.18 -14.41 -9.82
C ALA A 55 9.48 -14.55 -10.63
N SER A 56 9.46 -14.01 -11.84
CA SER A 56 10.61 -14.03 -12.74
C SER A 56 11.73 -13.14 -12.21
N GLU A 57 12.97 -13.39 -12.64
CA GLU A 57 14.13 -12.56 -12.29
C GLU A 57 13.93 -11.09 -12.68
N GLY A 58 13.24 -10.85 -13.81
CA GLY A 58 12.88 -9.51 -14.25
C GLY A 58 11.95 -8.80 -13.28
N GLU A 59 11.00 -9.52 -12.67
CA GLU A 59 10.04 -8.98 -11.69
C GLU A 59 10.71 -8.73 -10.33
N ILE A 60 11.60 -9.63 -9.92
CA ILE A 60 12.39 -9.50 -8.68
C ILE A 60 13.33 -8.30 -8.75
N THR A 61 13.87 -7.99 -9.94
CA THR A 61 14.86 -6.90 -10.13
C THR A 61 14.20 -5.53 -10.31
N ARG A 62 12.87 -5.45 -10.48
CA ARG A 62 12.18 -4.16 -10.61
C ARG A 62 12.43 -3.28 -9.38
N ASN A 63 12.48 -1.98 -9.63
CA ASN A 63 12.59 -0.94 -8.61
C ASN A 63 11.21 -0.40 -8.22
N ASP A 64 10.16 -1.19 -8.39
CA ASP A 64 8.80 -0.82 -8.02
C ASP A 64 8.68 -0.75 -6.49
N ASP A 65 7.88 0.20 -5.99
CA ASP A 65 7.62 0.37 -4.56
C ASP A 65 7.12 -0.91 -3.90
N LEU A 66 6.29 -1.67 -4.62
CA LEU A 66 5.75 -2.95 -4.17
C LEU A 66 6.85 -4.02 -4.01
N VAL A 67 7.75 -4.13 -4.99
CA VAL A 67 8.86 -5.08 -4.95
C VAL A 67 9.84 -4.67 -3.85
N LEU A 68 10.11 -3.38 -3.70
CA LEU A 68 10.97 -2.85 -2.66
C LEU A 68 10.37 -3.10 -1.26
N GLN A 69 9.08 -2.86 -1.09
CA GLN A 69 8.34 -3.20 0.12
C GLN A 69 8.45 -4.68 0.45
N ALA A 70 8.23 -5.56 -0.53
CA ALA A 70 8.35 -6.99 -0.34
C ALA A 70 9.78 -7.38 0.08
N LYS A 71 10.81 -6.78 -0.53
CA LYS A 71 12.23 -6.99 -0.16
C LYS A 71 12.49 -6.57 1.30
N CYS A 72 12.06 -5.37 1.70
CA CYS A 72 12.20 -4.86 3.07
C CYS A 72 11.49 -5.77 4.10
N TYR A 73 10.25 -6.18 3.80
CA TYR A 73 9.46 -7.08 4.66
C TYR A 73 10.11 -8.45 4.79
N TYR A 74 10.50 -9.06 3.66
CA TYR A 74 11.15 -10.36 3.63
C TYR A 74 12.45 -10.36 4.45
N PHE A 75 13.25 -9.31 4.30
CA PHE A 75 14.52 -9.19 5.01
C PHE A 75 14.34 -8.98 6.52
N THR A 76 13.33 -8.21 6.92
CA THR A 76 12.92 -8.05 8.33
C THR A 76 12.62 -9.41 8.95
N ARG A 77 11.79 -10.22 8.28
CA ARG A 77 11.42 -11.57 8.72
C ARG A 77 12.65 -12.49 8.78
N LYS A 78 13.50 -12.45 7.75
CA LYS A 78 14.67 -13.33 7.62
C LYS A 78 15.73 -13.08 8.70
N LYS A 79 15.95 -11.81 9.06
CA LYS A 79 16.92 -11.40 10.10
C LYS A 79 16.30 -11.35 11.49
N ASN A 80 15.02 -11.71 11.64
CA ASN A 80 14.25 -11.60 12.89
C ASN A 80 14.41 -10.21 13.54
N LEU A 81 14.37 -9.15 12.72
CA LEU A 81 14.51 -7.79 13.22
C LEU A 81 13.27 -7.43 14.05
N THR A 82 13.49 -6.93 15.27
CA THR A 82 12.41 -6.48 16.16
C THR A 82 11.67 -5.26 15.62
N SER A 83 12.34 -4.46 14.78
CA SER A 83 11.75 -3.29 14.13
C SER A 83 11.59 -3.56 12.63
N PRO A 84 10.39 -3.35 12.06
CA PRO A 84 10.18 -3.50 10.63
C PRO A 84 10.98 -2.45 9.86
N VAL A 85 11.74 -2.91 8.86
CA VAL A 85 12.46 -2.01 7.95
C VAL A 85 11.43 -1.22 7.15
N ASN A 86 11.39 0.10 7.35
CA ASN A 86 10.48 0.99 6.65
C ASN A 86 11.03 1.33 5.25
N ILE A 87 10.18 1.29 4.24
CA ILE A 87 10.55 1.61 2.85
C ILE A 87 10.97 3.06 2.73
N ALA A 88 10.26 3.99 3.37
CA ALA A 88 10.56 5.42 3.29
C ALA A 88 11.97 5.72 3.82
N THR A 89 12.35 5.10 4.95
CA THR A 89 13.71 5.26 5.49
C THR A 89 14.77 4.65 4.58
N PHE A 90 14.48 3.51 3.96
CA PHE A 90 15.40 2.88 3.01
C PHE A 90 15.57 3.73 1.74
N LYS A 91 14.48 4.29 1.19
CA LYS A 91 14.53 5.22 0.05
C LYS A 91 15.33 6.47 0.36
N SER A 92 15.04 7.14 1.48
CA SER A 92 15.81 8.31 1.91
C SER A 92 17.30 7.98 2.09
N TRP A 93 17.63 6.77 2.55
CA TRP A 93 19.03 6.33 2.63
C TRP A 93 19.67 6.07 1.25
N LEU A 94 18.91 5.57 0.27
CA LEU A 94 19.39 5.47 -1.11
C LEU A 94 19.67 6.85 -1.72
N ASP A 95 18.80 7.83 -1.47
CA ASP A 95 18.91 9.20 -1.99
C ASP A 95 20.02 10.01 -1.30
N ALA A 96 20.22 9.79 0.01
CA ALA A 96 21.23 10.48 0.80
C ALA A 96 22.67 10.04 0.49
N ARG A 97 22.86 9.03 -0.37
CA ARG A 97 24.18 8.52 -0.72
C ARG A 97 24.83 9.42 -1.77
N PRO A 98 26.02 9.99 -1.51
CA PRO A 98 26.75 10.75 -2.52
C PRO A 98 27.22 9.78 -3.60
N THR A 99 26.45 9.69 -4.68
CA THR A 99 26.87 9.04 -5.92
C THR A 99 27.83 9.99 -6.64
N PRO A 100 29.08 9.59 -6.94
CA PRO A 100 29.89 10.36 -7.89
C PRO A 100 29.26 10.21 -9.28
N SER A 101 28.54 11.26 -9.69
CA SER A 101 28.24 11.65 -11.08
C SER A 101 27.86 10.53 -12.07
N ASN A 102 26.55 10.42 -12.35
CA ASN A 102 26.07 10.52 -13.74
C ASN A 102 24.60 10.99 -13.72
N SER A 103 24.41 12.30 -13.82
CA SER A 103 23.13 12.91 -14.20
C SER A 103 22.95 12.80 -15.72
N LEU A 104 21.76 13.17 -16.21
CA LEU A 104 21.16 13.01 -17.55
C LEU A 104 20.18 11.82 -17.61
N GLU A 105 18.94 11.97 -17.12
CA GLU A 105 17.78 12.65 -17.74
C GLU A 105 17.03 11.76 -18.74
N GLU A 106 15.85 11.27 -18.33
CA GLU A 106 14.60 11.11 -19.11
C GLU A 106 13.54 10.53 -18.12
N SER A 107 12.40 11.10 -17.77
CA SER A 107 11.75 12.37 -18.10
C SER A 107 10.88 12.80 -16.92
N GLN A 108 10.84 14.11 -16.74
CA GLN A 108 9.98 14.84 -15.83
C GLN A 108 8.63 15.07 -16.52
N GLU A 109 7.53 14.67 -15.88
CA GLU A 109 6.23 15.30 -16.10
C GLU A 109 5.86 16.01 -14.81
N ASN A 110 6.30 17.26 -14.75
CA ASN A 110 5.64 18.28 -13.98
C ASN A 110 4.17 18.32 -14.40
N ASP A 111 3.25 18.18 -13.44
CA ASP A 111 2.20 19.17 -13.45
C ASP A 111 1.66 19.56 -12.06
N SER A 112 1.90 20.84 -11.78
CA SER A 112 1.24 21.64 -10.76
C SER A 112 0.21 22.50 -11.50
N PHE A 113 -1.07 22.16 -11.37
CA PHE A 113 -2.16 23.02 -11.80
C PHE A 113 -2.96 23.53 -10.60
N THR A 114 -2.54 24.69 -10.09
CA THR A 114 -3.43 25.65 -9.44
C THR A 114 -4.19 26.42 -10.52
N VAL A 115 -5.51 26.17 -10.58
CA VAL A 115 -6.63 27.04 -11.00
C VAL A 115 -6.35 28.24 -11.91
N SER A 116 -6.97 28.24 -13.08
CA SER A 116 -7.68 29.42 -13.65
C SER A 116 -8.61 28.97 -14.78
N GLU A 117 -9.90 29.05 -14.51
CA GLU A 117 -11.00 28.98 -15.46
C GLU A 117 -11.26 30.39 -16.00
N VAL A 118 -11.15 30.60 -17.32
CA VAL A 118 -12.04 31.53 -18.03
C VAL A 118 -12.47 30.89 -19.36
N SER A 119 -13.75 30.53 -19.40
CA SER A 119 -14.75 30.81 -20.44
C SER A 119 -14.55 30.36 -21.91
N SER A 120 -15.67 29.79 -22.39
CA SER A 120 -16.17 29.73 -23.79
C SER A 120 -15.60 28.62 -24.67
N SER A 121 -16.32 27.96 -25.57
CA SER A 121 -17.74 27.70 -25.86
C SER A 121 -17.71 26.75 -27.08
N GLU A 122 -18.68 25.84 -27.19
CA GLU A 122 -19.15 25.15 -28.42
C GLU A 122 -18.23 24.11 -29.12
N HIS A 123 -18.65 22.83 -29.17
CA HIS A 123 -19.46 22.16 -30.22
C HIS A 123 -18.59 21.71 -31.42
N ILE A 124 -18.47 20.41 -31.74
CA ILE A 124 -19.32 19.70 -32.73
C ILE A 124 -19.06 18.16 -32.70
N ASP A 125 -20.18 17.44 -32.73
CA ASP A 125 -20.57 16.12 -33.30
C ASP A 125 -19.68 14.85 -33.43
N GLN A 126 -20.30 13.73 -32.96
CA GLN A 126 -20.55 12.42 -33.61
C GLN A 126 -19.35 11.51 -34.00
N VAL A 127 -19.34 10.18 -33.90
CA VAL A 127 -20.32 9.10 -33.66
C VAL A 127 -19.54 7.82 -33.24
N SER A 128 -20.12 6.92 -32.42
CA SER A 128 -19.95 5.43 -32.36
C SER A 128 -20.01 4.86 -30.92
N LYS A 129 -21.14 4.22 -30.59
CA LYS A 129 -21.46 3.39 -29.39
C LYS A 129 -20.72 2.01 -29.41
N PRO A 130 -20.93 1.08 -28.44
CA PRO A 130 -21.00 1.15 -26.97
C PRO A 130 -20.19 0.01 -26.29
N THR A 131 -19.71 0.15 -25.04
CA THR A 131 -19.72 -0.91 -23.99
C THR A 131 -18.92 -0.49 -22.74
N SER A 132 -19.44 -0.88 -21.58
CA SER A 132 -18.89 -0.73 -20.21
C SER A 132 -18.84 0.70 -19.65
N GLN A 133 -19.88 1.02 -18.89
CA GLN A 133 -19.92 2.14 -17.96
C GLN A 133 -18.95 1.85 -16.80
N GLU A 134 -17.70 2.26 -16.95
CA GLU A 134 -16.88 2.61 -15.82
C GLU A 134 -17.42 3.95 -15.29
N PRO A 135 -17.78 4.09 -14.01
CA PRO A 135 -18.26 5.37 -13.52
C PRO A 135 -17.13 6.38 -13.65
N THR A 136 -17.32 7.37 -14.53
CA THR A 136 -16.56 8.62 -14.48
C THR A 136 -16.73 9.17 -13.07
N TYR A 137 -15.67 9.16 -12.27
CA TYR A 137 -15.66 9.84 -10.97
C TYR A 137 -15.22 11.29 -11.16
N PRO A 138 -16.17 12.25 -11.17
CA PRO A 138 -15.86 13.58 -10.70
C PRO A 138 -17.00 14.11 -9.84
N THR A 139 -16.97 13.77 -8.56
CA THR A 139 -17.44 14.68 -7.51
C THR A 139 -16.35 14.68 -6.46
N SER A 140 -15.77 15.86 -6.20
CA SER A 140 -14.82 16.00 -5.08
C SER A 140 -15.48 15.45 -3.82
N PHE A 141 -14.72 14.79 -2.95
CA PHE A 141 -15.18 14.33 -1.63
C PHE A 141 -15.97 15.44 -0.89
N THR A 142 -15.59 16.71 -1.10
CA THR A 142 -16.30 17.89 -0.61
C THR A 142 -17.77 17.92 -1.04
N HIS A 143 -18.08 17.60 -2.30
CA HIS A 143 -19.43 17.60 -2.82
C HIS A 143 -20.27 16.48 -2.20
N ILE A 144 -19.69 15.28 -2.02
CA ILE A 144 -20.37 14.18 -1.33
C ILE A 144 -20.68 14.56 0.13
N VAL A 145 -19.73 15.18 0.84
CA VAL A 145 -19.93 15.69 2.20
C VAL A 145 -21.00 16.78 2.24
N GLU A 146 -21.05 17.66 1.25
CA GLU A 146 -22.08 18.68 1.13
C GLU A 146 -23.47 18.07 0.93
N LEU A 147 -23.62 17.09 0.03
CA LEU A 147 -24.90 16.39 -0.16
C LEU A 147 -25.36 15.71 1.14
N ILE A 148 -24.45 15.10 1.89
CA ILE A 148 -24.76 14.49 3.20
C ILE A 148 -25.19 15.56 4.22
N THR A 149 -24.44 16.64 4.34
CA THR A 149 -24.71 17.68 5.35
C THR A 149 -25.96 18.51 5.03
N THR A 150 -26.28 18.68 3.75
CA THR A 150 -27.50 19.36 3.27
C THR A 150 -28.71 18.44 3.17
N GLY A 151 -28.53 17.12 3.38
CA GLY A 151 -29.58 16.12 3.30
C GLY A 151 -30.09 15.86 1.88
N GLN A 152 -29.29 16.18 0.85
CA GLN A 152 -29.61 15.89 -0.54
C GLN A 152 -29.25 14.43 -0.90
N PRO A 153 -30.02 13.78 -1.78
CA PRO A 153 -29.79 12.39 -2.16
C PRO A 153 -28.48 12.23 -2.93
N ILE A 154 -27.72 11.19 -2.58
CA ILE A 154 -26.43 10.89 -3.24
C ILE A 154 -26.73 10.27 -4.62
N PRO A 155 -26.21 10.85 -5.72
CA PRO A 155 -26.46 10.31 -7.05
C PRO A 155 -25.88 8.90 -7.22
N GLY A 156 -26.62 8.00 -7.85
CA GLY A 156 -26.17 6.64 -8.21
C GLY A 156 -26.42 5.55 -7.16
N ILE A 157 -26.98 5.87 -5.99
CA ILE A 157 -27.40 4.84 -5.02
C ILE A 157 -28.79 4.28 -5.38
N GLN A 158 -28.93 2.96 -5.35
CA GLN A 158 -30.24 2.31 -5.49
C GLN A 158 -30.95 2.32 -4.14
N GLU A 159 -32.21 2.75 -4.13
CA GLU A 159 -33.07 2.71 -2.96
C GLU A 159 -33.42 1.25 -2.62
N ILE A 160 -32.94 0.77 -1.48
CA ILE A 160 -33.31 -0.55 -0.98
C ILE A 160 -34.67 -0.38 -0.29
N PRO A 161 -35.74 -1.02 -0.78
CA PRO A 161 -37.02 -0.94 -0.09
C PRO A 161 -36.93 -1.63 1.28
N ASP A 162 -37.58 -1.08 2.29
CA ASP A 162 -37.72 -1.64 3.66
C ASP A 162 -38.57 -2.94 3.69
N THR A 163 -38.61 -3.67 2.58
CA THR A 163 -39.36 -4.91 2.47
C THR A 163 -38.55 -6.02 3.13
N LEU A 164 -38.84 -6.29 4.40
CA LEU A 164 -38.42 -7.54 5.03
C LEU A 164 -39.09 -8.70 4.29
N LEU A 165 -38.29 -9.53 3.61
CA LEU A 165 -38.73 -10.78 2.98
C LEU A 165 -39.23 -11.75 4.07
N THR A 166 -40.46 -11.54 4.54
CA THR A 166 -41.06 -12.31 5.63
C THR A 166 -41.55 -13.64 5.06
N GLY A 167 -40.94 -14.75 5.49
CA GLY A 167 -41.45 -16.10 5.20
C GLY A 167 -40.59 -17.00 4.30
N GLN A 168 -39.47 -16.51 3.74
CA GLN A 168 -38.55 -17.34 2.93
C GLN A 168 -37.40 -18.00 3.71
N GLY A 169 -37.39 -17.86 5.05
CA GLY A 169 -36.45 -18.59 5.90
C GLY A 169 -36.83 -20.06 5.98
N ALA A 170 -36.22 -20.91 5.14
CA ALA A 170 -36.36 -22.35 5.32
C ALA A 170 -35.79 -22.75 6.70
N PRO A 171 -36.56 -23.42 7.57
CA PRO A 171 -36.02 -23.89 8.84
C PRO A 171 -34.86 -24.86 8.58
N SER A 172 -33.77 -24.72 9.34
CA SER A 172 -32.61 -25.60 9.22
C SER A 172 -32.99 -27.03 9.63
N ALA A 173 -33.37 -27.86 8.67
CA ALA A 173 -33.75 -29.26 8.85
C ALA A 173 -32.54 -30.22 8.90
N LYS A 174 -31.32 -29.71 8.81
CA LYS A 174 -30.12 -30.56 8.80
C LYS A 174 -29.79 -31.03 10.22
N PRO A 175 -29.60 -32.35 10.44
CA PRO A 175 -29.19 -32.87 11.74
C PRO A 175 -27.79 -32.34 12.10
N ARG A 176 -27.57 -32.10 13.40
CA ARG A 176 -26.28 -31.66 13.91
C ARG A 176 -25.23 -32.73 13.63
N ARG A 177 -24.14 -32.34 12.96
CA ARG A 177 -22.98 -33.22 12.79
C ARG A 177 -22.35 -33.46 14.15
N LEU A 178 -22.27 -34.72 14.55
CA LEU A 178 -21.55 -35.13 15.75
C LEU A 178 -20.06 -34.90 15.54
N LYS A 179 -19.39 -34.46 16.60
CA LYS A 179 -17.94 -34.37 16.59
C LYS A 179 -17.34 -35.78 16.55
N PRO A 180 -16.17 -35.98 15.95
CA PRO A 180 -15.57 -37.32 15.82
C PRO A 180 -15.19 -37.98 17.16
N TRP A 181 -15.37 -37.30 18.29
CA TRP A 181 -15.20 -37.82 19.65
C TRP A 181 -16.52 -38.00 20.42
N GLU A 182 -17.68 -37.72 19.82
CA GLU A 182 -19.00 -38.02 20.41
C GLU A 182 -19.29 -39.52 20.25
N ASN A 183 -18.95 -40.30 21.28
CA ASN A 183 -19.44 -41.67 21.40
C ASN A 183 -20.91 -41.62 21.83
N GLU A 184 -21.80 -42.17 21.02
CA GLU A 184 -23.22 -42.34 21.28
C GLU A 184 -23.47 -43.18 22.55
N LYS A 185 -23.51 -42.49 23.69
CA LYS A 185 -24.00 -43.03 24.96
C LYS A 185 -24.78 -41.93 25.65
N THR A 186 -26.10 -41.89 25.46
CA THR A 186 -27.05 -41.59 26.53
C THR A 186 -28.43 -42.07 26.07
N THR A 187 -28.98 -42.92 26.92
CA THR A 187 -30.31 -43.53 27.05
C THR A 187 -31.49 -42.71 26.54
#